data_AF-A0A2H9T8G5-F1
#
_entry.id   AF-A0A2H9T8G5-F1
#
_cell.length_a   1.000
_cell.length_b   1.000
_cell.length_c   1.000
_cell.angle_alpha   90.00
_cell.angle_beta   90.00
_cell.angle_gamma   90.00
#
_symmetry.space_group_name_H-M   'P 1'
#
loop_
_entity.id
_entity.type
_entity.pdbx_description
1 polymer ?
#
loop_
_entity_poly.entity_id
_entity_poly.type
_entity_poly.pdbx_seq_one_letter_code
_entity_poly.pdbx_strand_id
1 'polypeptide(L)'
;MVDGGYTGQPFASATDGILGASVQVAKRSELYTFSVIPQRWVVERSFAWIENCRRLWKNTERKLNTSLQLTHLTFLALLLRRL
;
A
#
# COMPACT_ATOMS: atom_id res chain seq x y z
N MET A 1 -1.17 4.81 4.25
CA MET A 1 -1.27 4.08 5.52
C MET A 1 0.11 3.57 5.88
N VAL A 2 0.55 3.76 7.12
CA VAL A 2 1.90 3.39 7.58
C VAL A 2 1.85 2.53 8.82
N ASP A 3 2.89 1.73 9.05
CA ASP A 3 3.01 0.89 10.24
C ASP A 3 3.05 1.72 11.54
N GLY A 4 2.65 1.10 12.66
CA GLY A 4 2.65 1.72 13.98
C GLY A 4 4.01 2.23 14.45
N GLY A 5 5.12 1.77 13.86
CA GLY A 5 6.46 2.33 14.09
C GLY A 5 6.66 3.74 13.53
N TYR A 6 5.92 4.12 12.48
CA TYR A 6 6.02 5.44 11.84
C TYR A 6 5.00 6.41 12.45
N THR A 7 5.22 6.75 13.73
CA THR A 7 4.36 7.67 14.48
C THR A 7 5.00 9.04 14.63
N GLY A 8 4.17 10.08 14.73
CA GLY A 8 4.60 11.43 15.10
C GLY A 8 4.36 12.48 14.01
N GLN A 9 4.22 13.73 14.46
CA GLN A 9 4.11 14.92 13.61
C GLN A 9 5.27 15.07 12.61
N PRO A 10 6.55 14.81 12.97
CA PRO A 10 7.65 14.97 12.02
C PRO A 10 7.51 14.08 10.78
N PHE A 11 7.03 12.84 10.96
CA PHE A 11 6.80 11.92 9.85
C PHE A 11 5.63 12.38 8.98
N ALA A 12 4.53 12.83 9.59
CA ALA A 12 3.38 13.37 8.87
C ALA A 12 3.74 14.64 8.08
N SER A 13 4.50 15.57 8.66
CA SER A 13 4.93 16.79 7.98
C SER A 13 5.94 16.51 6.86
N ALA A 14 6.86 15.56 7.06
CA ALA A 14 7.81 15.17 6.01
C ALA A 14 7.10 14.51 4.82
N THR A 15 6.14 13.63 5.09
CA THR A 15 5.34 12.97 4.03
C THR A 15 4.44 13.96 3.29
N ASP A 16 3.87 14.94 4.00
CA ASP A 16 3.12 16.03 3.36
C ASP A 16 4.04 16.90 2.48
N GLY A 17 5.24 17.26 2.94
CA GLY A 17 6.18 18.05 2.15
C GLY A 17 6.71 17.35 0.90
N ILE A 18 6.81 16.01 0.90
CA ILE A 18 7.33 15.23 -0.23
C ILE A 18 6.21 14.79 -1.19
N LEU A 19 5.09 14.32 -0.63
CA LEU A 19 4.02 13.65 -1.38
C LEU A 19 2.72 14.46 -1.43
N GLY A 20 2.56 15.50 -0.60
CA GLY A 20 1.31 16.23 -0.44
C GLY A 20 0.16 15.36 0.10
N ALA A 21 0.50 14.31 0.87
CA ALA A 21 -0.45 13.27 1.26
C ALA A 21 -0.59 13.16 2.78
N SER A 22 -1.85 13.02 3.23
CA SER A 22 -2.16 12.76 4.64
C SER A 22 -1.81 11.32 5.02
N VAL A 23 -1.10 11.15 6.14
CA VAL A 23 -0.71 9.85 6.67
C VAL A 23 -1.70 9.37 7.72
N GLN A 24 -2.24 8.17 7.49
CA GLN A 24 -2.94 7.40 8.52
C GLN A 24 -2.02 6.30 9.08
N VAL A 25 -1.85 6.31 10.40
CA VAL A 25 -1.04 5.31 11.11
C VAL A 25 -1.91 4.12 11.50
N ALA A 26 -1.48 2.94 11.07
CA ALA A 26 -2.08 1.65 11.37
C ALA A 26 -1.71 1.13 12.76
N LYS A 27 -1.98 1.89 13.84
CA LYS A 27 -1.59 1.46 15.19
C LYS A 27 -2.74 0.72 15.87
N ARG A 28 -2.49 -0.49 16.35
CA ARG A 28 -3.40 -1.22 17.24
C ARG A 28 -2.93 -1.03 18.68
N SER A 29 -3.46 0.00 19.34
CA SER A 29 -3.10 0.35 20.73
C SER A 29 -3.77 -0.57 21.76
N GLU A 30 -4.95 -1.10 21.46
CA GLU A 30 -5.70 -2.00 22.34
C GLU A 30 -5.80 -3.38 21.69
N LEU A 31 -5.14 -4.37 22.29
CA LEU A 31 -5.13 -5.74 21.78
C LEU A 31 -6.47 -6.46 22.00
N TYR A 32 -7.20 -6.07 23.04
CA TYR A 32 -8.46 -6.70 23.46
C TYR A 32 -9.71 -6.11 22.78
N THR A 33 -9.60 -4.93 22.15
CA THR A 33 -10.71 -4.28 21.44
C THR A 33 -10.52 -4.44 19.93
N PHE A 34 -11.59 -4.81 19.22
CA PHE A 34 -11.60 -4.74 17.76
C PHE A 34 -11.92 -3.30 17.33
N SER A 35 -10.99 -2.66 16.63
CA SER A 35 -11.19 -1.35 16.03
C SER A 35 -11.02 -1.42 14.51
N VAL A 36 -11.96 -0.85 13.78
CA VAL A 36 -11.92 -0.80 12.31
C VAL A 36 -10.94 0.29 11.90
N ILE A 37 -9.83 -0.10 11.26
CA ILE A 37 -8.89 0.85 10.68
C ILE A 37 -9.38 1.20 9.27
N PRO A 38 -9.77 2.45 9.00
CA PRO A 38 -10.27 2.85 7.69
C PRO A 38 -9.19 2.60 6.62
N GLN A 39 -9.63 2.17 5.43
CA GLN A 39 -8.78 1.94 4.25
C GLN A 39 -7.75 0.80 4.32
N ARG A 40 -7.54 0.17 5.48
CA ARG A 40 -6.62 -0.98 5.64
C ARG A 40 -6.86 -2.08 4.61
N TRP A 41 -8.12 -2.45 4.46
CA TRP A 41 -8.52 -3.51 3.56
C TRP A 41 -8.24 -3.18 2.09
N VAL A 42 -8.33 -1.90 1.70
CA VAL A 42 -8.01 -1.46 0.34
C VAL A 42 -6.52 -1.65 0.06
N VAL A 43 -5.67 -1.28 1.02
CA VAL A 43 -4.21 -1.41 0.93
C VAL A 43 -3.81 -2.90 0.87
N GLU A 44 -4.26 -3.70 1.82
CA GLU A 44 -3.94 -5.14 1.88
C GLU A 44 -4.42 -5.88 0.62
N ARG A 45 -5.63 -5.57 0.15
CA ARG A 45 -6.17 -6.19 -1.07
C ARG A 45 -5.44 -5.74 -2.33
N SER A 46 -4.95 -4.51 -2.38
CA SER A 46 -4.10 -4.02 -3.48
C SER A 46 -2.78 -4.79 -3.53
N PHE A 47 -2.14 -5.01 -2.37
CA PHE A 47 -0.95 -5.86 -2.29
C PHE A 47 -1.23 -7.30 -2.71
N ALA A 48 -2.37 -7.88 -2.31
CA ALA A 48 -2.75 -9.22 -2.74
C ALA A 48 -2.89 -9.33 -4.28
N TRP A 49 -3.39 -8.30 -4.97
CA TRP A 49 -3.43 -8.31 -6.44
C TRP A 49 -2.05 -8.22 -7.09
N ILE A 50 -1.16 -7.40 -6.53
CA ILE A 50 0.23 -7.32 -6.98
C ILE A 50 0.93 -8.67 -6.77
N GLU A 51 0.70 -9.31 -5.62
CA GLU A 51 1.26 -10.62 -5.26
C GLU A 51 0.80 -11.75 -6.20
N ASN A 52 -0.47 -11.73 -6.61
CA ASN A 52 -1.01 -12.67 -7.59
C ASN A 52 -0.27 -12.61 -8.94
N CYS A 53 0.30 -11.46 -9.28
CA CYS A 53 1.20 -11.35 -10.42
C CYS A 53 2.59 -11.83 -10.01
N ARG A 54 2.83 -13.14 -10.18
CA ARG A 54 4.09 -13.85 -9.82
C ARG A 54 5.40 -13.13 -10.21
N ARG A 55 5.40 -12.31 -11.28
CA ARG A 55 6.56 -11.51 -11.70
C ARG A 55 6.91 -10.36 -10.75
N LEU A 56 5.95 -9.84 -10.00
CA LEU A 56 6.17 -8.76 -9.01
C LEU A 56 6.47 -9.31 -7.61
N TRP A 57 6.43 -10.62 -7.42
CA TRP A 57 6.83 -11.25 -6.17
C TRP A 57 8.29 -10.90 -5.86
N LYS A 58 8.52 -10.23 -4.72
CA LYS A 58 9.84 -9.90 -4.15
C LYS A 58 10.73 -8.99 -5.01
N ASN A 59 10.17 -8.08 -5.81
CA ASN A 59 10.95 -7.16 -6.66
C ASN A 59 12.02 -7.91 -7.48
N THR A 60 11.60 -8.98 -8.16
CA THR A 60 12.52 -9.81 -8.97
C THR A 60 12.94 -9.14 -10.28
N GLU A 61 12.30 -8.03 -10.65
CA GLU A 61 12.62 -7.27 -11.85
C GLU A 61 13.93 -6.49 -11.70
N ARG A 62 14.83 -6.66 -12.67
CA ARG A 62 16.15 -5.99 -12.68
C ARG A 62 16.04 -4.46 -12.82
N LYS A 63 14.99 -3.97 -13.49
CA LYS A 63 14.79 -2.54 -13.80
C LYS A 63 13.52 -2.03 -13.13
N LEU A 64 13.59 -0.86 -12.52
CA LEU A 64 12.43 -0.21 -11.90
C LEU A 64 11.32 0.12 -12.92
N ASN A 65 11.69 0.44 -14.17
CA ASN A 65 10.70 0.73 -15.21
C ASN A 65 9.85 -0.51 -15.57
N THR A 66 10.43 -1.71 -15.54
CA THR A 66 9.68 -2.93 -15.87
C THR A 66 8.75 -3.33 -14.74
N SER A 67 9.17 -3.18 -13.46
CA SER A 67 8.28 -3.40 -12.31
C SER A 67 7.13 -2.39 -12.27
N LEU A 68 7.39 -1.11 -12.61
CA LEU A 68 6.35 -0.09 -12.71
C LEU A 68 5.31 -0.48 -13.76
N GLN A 69 5.73 -0.81 -14.99
CA GLN A 69 4.82 -1.18 -16.06
C GLN A 69 3.98 -2.42 -15.73
N LEU A 70 4.59 -3.43 -15.10
CA LEU A 70 3.85 -4.60 -14.64
C LEU A 70 2.80 -4.24 -13.59
N THR A 71 3.12 -3.34 -12.65
CA THR A 71 2.15 -2.86 -11.65
C THR A 71 0.96 -2.19 -12.33
N HIS A 72 1.18 -1.37 -13.36
CA HIS A 72 0.07 -0.77 -14.11
C HIS A 72 -0.78 -1.85 -14.82
N LEU A 73 -0.13 -2.85 -15.41
CA LEU A 73 -0.83 -3.96 -16.06
C LEU A 73 -1.65 -4.80 -15.08
N THR A 74 -1.19 -5.01 -13.84
CA THR A 74 -1.95 -5.76 -12.83
C THR A 74 -3.28 -5.08 -12.52
N PHE A 75 -3.26 -3.77 -12.27
CA PHE A 75 -4.47 -3.00 -11.99
C PHE A 75 -5.36 -2.83 -13.21
N LEU A 76 -4.79 -2.68 -14.41
CA LEU A 76 -5.58 -2.62 -15.64
C LEU A 76 -6.30 -3.95 -15.91
N ALA A 77 -5.62 -5.09 -15.73
CA ALA A 77 -6.25 -6.41 -15.83
C ALA A 77 -7.33 -6.62 -14.76
N LEU A 78 -7.14 -6.11 -13.54
CA LEU A 78 -8.15 -6.16 -12.49
C LEU A 78 -9.40 -5.35 -12.87
N LEU A 79 -9.22 -4.14 -13.39
CA LEU A 79 -10.32 -3.28 -13.84
C LEU A 79 -11.09 -3.94 -14.99
N LEU A 80 -10.38 -4.50 -15.98
CA LEU A 80 -10.99 -5.22 -17.09
C LEU A 80 -11.78 -6.47 -16.67
N ARG A 81 -11.36 -7.18 -15.61
CA ARG A 81 -12.09 -8.34 -15.08
C ARG A 81 -13.31 -7.98 -14.23
N ARG A 82 -13.44 -6.72 -13.84
CA ARG A 82 -14.54 -6.22 -13.01
C ARG A 82 -15.62 -5.49 -13.80
N LEU A 83 -15.31 -5.09 -15.04
CA LEU A 83 -16.27 -4.68 -16.04
C LEU A 83 -17.00 -5.90 -16.60
#